data_AF-A0A250JH74-F1
#
_entry.id   AF-A0A250JH74-F1
#
_cell.length_a   1.000
_cell.length_b   1.000
_cell.length_c   1.000
_cell.angle_alpha   90.00
_cell.angle_beta   90.00
_cell.angle_gamma   90.00
#
_symmetry.space_group_name_H-M   'P 1'
#
loop_
_entity.id
_entity.type
_entity.pdbx_description
1 polymer ?
#
loop_
_entity_poly.entity_id
_entity_poly.type
_entity_poly.pdbx_seq_one_letter_code
_entity_poly.pdbx_strand_id
1 'polypeptide(L)'
;MNVYAQFEEIESEIKRLLLDANQSVRICVAWINGQVFGPVFQRLLDKGVQIELICNDDPVNDGTAMHLPPGIKRYAIRSRISTALMHNKFCVIDEETVLTGSYNWSKKAPLSFENIVVAKGDFLLAKSFLHEFYDLISFYENKSADKLQRCPSCRSLQFNLGIFGNESGLYNESKVDIWSVCVAKHHAHHVGEQYEQFVRAQLGLDDEHEYECNDLDKESVMAAFRRERQRIERIQAYFLGHRSLSIHAVGWVVPDNFNEHIEWGVEQRFSVRIKWRDMYYRKVIPSRLHHGIGDVDRIIAEHQP
;
A
#
# COMPACT_ATOMS: atom_id res chain seq x y z
N MET A 1 4.06 -19.88 16.38
CA MET A 1 4.53 -19.46 15.04
C MET A 1 5.30 -20.61 14.41
N ASN A 2 5.00 -20.98 13.16
CA ASN A 2 5.72 -22.02 12.42
C ASN A 2 6.11 -21.46 11.04
N VAL A 3 7.41 -21.46 10.72
CA VAL A 3 7.95 -20.89 9.48
C VAL A 3 8.87 -21.91 8.82
N TYR A 4 8.69 -22.15 7.53
CA TYR A 4 9.54 -23.03 6.74
C TYR A 4 9.65 -22.56 5.29
N ALA A 5 10.73 -22.96 4.63
CA ALA A 5 10.92 -22.78 3.19
C ALA A 5 10.69 -24.09 2.45
N GLN A 6 10.12 -24.00 1.25
CA GLN A 6 9.89 -25.12 0.34
C GLN A 6 10.54 -24.79 -1.01
N PHE A 7 11.33 -25.73 -1.51
CA PHE A 7 12.09 -25.60 -2.77
C PHE A 7 11.68 -26.63 -3.82
N GLU A 8 11.06 -27.74 -3.40
CA GLU A 8 10.61 -28.84 -4.26
C GLU A 8 9.10 -29.04 -4.13
N GLU A 9 8.42 -29.62 -5.12
CA GLU A 9 6.98 -29.91 -5.03
C GLU A 9 6.11 -28.71 -4.59
N ILE A 10 6.55 -27.49 -4.94
CA ILE A 10 5.98 -26.24 -4.43
C ILE A 10 4.49 -26.12 -4.79
N GLU A 11 4.10 -26.52 -6.00
CA GLU A 11 2.69 -26.52 -6.42
C GLU A 11 1.83 -27.42 -5.52
N SER A 12 2.32 -28.63 -5.21
CA SER A 12 1.63 -29.60 -4.36
C SER A 12 1.44 -29.04 -2.95
N GLU A 13 2.45 -28.37 -2.41
CA GLU A 13 2.38 -27.73 -1.09
C GLU A 13 1.41 -26.55 -1.06
N ILE A 14 1.41 -25.69 -2.09
CA ILE A 14 0.43 -24.60 -2.21
C ILE A 14 -0.99 -25.16 -2.25
N LYS A 15 -1.24 -26.19 -3.07
CA LYS A 15 -2.57 -26.82 -3.17
C LYS A 15 -3.03 -27.41 -1.83
N ARG A 16 -2.13 -28.07 -1.10
CA ARG A 16 -2.41 -28.62 0.22
C ARG A 16 -2.82 -27.52 1.20
N LEU A 17 -2.03 -26.45 1.29
CA LEU A 17 -2.31 -25.30 2.16
C LEU A 17 -3.63 -24.60 1.80
N LEU A 18 -3.91 -24.44 0.50
CA LEU A 18 -5.17 -23.87 0.04
C LEU A 18 -6.37 -24.72 0.47
N LEU A 19 -6.27 -26.05 0.35
CA LEU A 19 -7.37 -26.96 0.70
C LEU A 19 -7.67 -27.00 2.21
N ASP A 20 -6.71 -26.59 3.05
CA ASP A 20 -6.86 -26.45 4.50
C ASP A 20 -7.64 -25.18 4.91
N ALA A 21 -7.89 -24.23 3.99
CA ALA A 21 -8.56 -22.97 4.28
C ALA A 21 -10.05 -23.14 4.64
N ASN A 22 -10.54 -22.29 5.55
CA ASN A 22 -11.90 -22.37 6.10
C ASN A 22 -12.71 -21.07 5.96
N GLN A 23 -12.07 -19.91 5.76
CA GLN A 23 -12.74 -18.61 5.76
C GLN A 23 -12.40 -17.79 4.52
N SER A 24 -11.12 -17.55 4.26
CA SER A 24 -10.69 -16.62 3.21
C SER A 24 -9.35 -16.98 2.60
N VAL A 25 -9.22 -16.67 1.31
CA VAL A 25 -8.00 -16.82 0.54
C VAL A 25 -7.80 -15.54 -0.28
N ARG A 26 -6.67 -14.88 -0.06
CA ARG A 26 -6.25 -13.64 -0.76
C ARG A 26 -4.98 -13.93 -1.54
N ILE A 27 -5.09 -14.04 -2.86
CA ILE A 27 -3.98 -14.47 -3.74
C ILE A 27 -3.49 -13.28 -4.56
N CYS A 28 -2.22 -12.94 -4.46
CA CYS A 28 -1.59 -11.90 -5.26
C CYS A 28 -0.36 -12.46 -5.98
N VAL A 29 -0.54 -12.86 -7.24
CA VAL A 29 0.50 -13.52 -8.04
C VAL A 29 0.61 -12.91 -9.42
N ALA A 30 1.82 -12.67 -9.91
CA ALA A 30 2.03 -12.08 -11.23
C ALA A 30 1.33 -12.91 -12.33
N TRP A 31 1.49 -14.24 -12.29
CA TRP A 31 0.86 -15.18 -13.23
C TRP A 31 0.23 -16.35 -12.52
N ILE A 32 -0.92 -16.80 -13.04
CA ILE A 32 -1.66 -17.95 -12.52
C ILE A 32 -2.21 -18.84 -13.63
N ASN A 33 -2.18 -20.14 -13.41
CA ASN A 33 -2.73 -21.16 -14.30
C ASN A 33 -4.10 -21.62 -13.80
N GLY A 34 -5.17 -21.09 -14.42
CA GLY A 34 -6.55 -21.43 -14.07
C GLY A 34 -6.89 -22.91 -14.23
N GLN A 35 -6.28 -23.63 -15.18
CA GLN A 35 -6.51 -25.07 -15.34
C GLN A 35 -6.02 -25.90 -14.13
N VAL A 36 -4.95 -25.43 -13.47
CA VAL A 36 -4.33 -26.13 -12.34
C VAL A 36 -5.03 -25.75 -11.04
N PHE A 37 -5.27 -24.46 -10.81
CA PHE A 37 -5.81 -23.96 -9.55
C PHE A 37 -7.34 -23.81 -9.54
N GLY A 38 -7.99 -23.72 -10.71
CA GLY A 38 -9.44 -23.62 -10.83
C GLY A 38 -10.22 -24.72 -10.09
N PRO A 39 -9.88 -26.01 -10.24
CA PRO A 39 -10.53 -27.08 -9.48
C PRO A 39 -10.32 -26.98 -7.96
N VAL A 40 -9.17 -26.45 -7.51
CA VAL A 40 -8.91 -26.21 -6.09
C VAL A 40 -9.78 -25.08 -5.58
N PHE A 41 -9.88 -23.99 -6.34
CA PHE A 41 -10.75 -22.87 -5.99
C PHE A 41 -12.22 -23.25 -5.98
N GLN A 42 -12.68 -24.10 -6.90
CA GLN A 42 -14.07 -24.58 -6.87
C GLN A 42 -14.38 -25.30 -5.55
N ARG A 43 -13.49 -26.21 -5.11
CA ARG A 43 -13.66 -26.90 -3.81
C ARG A 43 -13.69 -25.95 -2.63
N LEU A 44 -12.95 -24.84 -2.69
CA LEU A 44 -12.96 -23.82 -1.65
C LEU A 44 -14.24 -23.00 -1.66
N LEU A 45 -14.74 -22.62 -2.84
CA LEU A 45 -16.02 -21.96 -2.98
C LEU A 45 -17.17 -22.85 -2.48
N ASP A 46 -17.12 -24.15 -2.76
CA ASP A 46 -18.11 -25.12 -2.28
C ASP A 46 -18.12 -25.23 -0.73
N LYS A 47 -16.97 -24.98 -0.09
CA LYS A 47 -16.85 -24.87 1.38
C LYS A 47 -17.32 -23.52 1.94
N GLY A 48 -17.66 -22.55 1.09
CA GLY A 48 -18.00 -21.18 1.48
C GLY A 48 -16.79 -20.27 1.73
N VAL A 49 -15.57 -20.69 1.34
CA VAL A 49 -14.35 -19.88 1.49
C VAL A 49 -14.38 -18.72 0.50
N GLN A 50 -14.09 -17.51 0.98
CA GLN A 50 -14.05 -16.32 0.13
C GLN A 50 -12.71 -16.22 -0.61
N ILE A 51 -12.75 -16.12 -1.94
CA ILE A 51 -11.52 -16.04 -2.76
C ILE A 51 -11.45 -14.70 -3.48
N GLU A 52 -10.36 -13.96 -3.24
CA GLU A 52 -10.00 -12.75 -3.98
C GLU A 52 -8.63 -12.95 -4.64
N LEU A 53 -8.54 -12.65 -5.93
CA LEU A 53 -7.36 -12.91 -6.75
C LEU A 53 -6.90 -11.62 -7.44
N ILE A 54 -5.66 -11.24 -7.18
CA ILE A 54 -4.94 -10.17 -7.87
C ILE A 54 -3.91 -10.81 -8.80
N CYS A 55 -3.94 -10.44 -10.08
CA CYS A 55 -2.96 -10.89 -11.07
C CYS A 55 -2.48 -9.74 -11.94
N ASN A 56 -1.37 -9.92 -12.65
CA ASN A 56 -0.93 -8.95 -13.64
C ASN A 56 -1.94 -8.91 -14.82
N ASP A 57 -2.23 -7.73 -15.34
CA ASP A 57 -3.08 -7.55 -16.53
C ASP A 57 -2.22 -7.71 -17.79
N ASP A 58 -2.15 -8.95 -18.29
CA ASP A 58 -1.42 -9.31 -19.51
C ASP A 58 -2.07 -10.50 -20.26
N PRO A 59 -1.66 -10.75 -21.51
CA PRO A 59 -2.23 -11.85 -22.30
C PRO A 59 -2.00 -13.25 -21.72
N VAL A 60 -1.03 -13.45 -20.82
CA VAL A 60 -0.81 -14.75 -20.16
C VAL A 60 -1.98 -15.03 -19.21
N ASN A 61 -2.42 -14.01 -18.48
CA ASN A 61 -3.55 -14.13 -17.55
C ASN A 61 -4.92 -13.99 -18.22
N ASP A 62 -4.99 -13.58 -19.48
CA ASP A 62 -6.25 -13.48 -20.25
C ASP A 62 -6.40 -14.58 -21.31
N GLY A 63 -5.41 -15.45 -21.42
CA GLY A 63 -5.42 -16.57 -22.36
C GLY A 63 -6.43 -17.66 -21.99
N THR A 64 -6.65 -18.58 -22.92
CA THR A 64 -7.60 -19.71 -22.80
C THR A 64 -7.30 -20.66 -21.65
N ALA A 65 -6.12 -20.63 -21.05
CA ALA A 65 -5.78 -21.42 -19.86
C ALA A 65 -6.33 -20.80 -18.55
N MET A 66 -6.85 -19.57 -18.59
CA MET A 66 -7.42 -18.88 -17.44
C MET A 66 -8.90 -19.20 -17.30
N HIS A 67 -9.21 -20.44 -16.89
CA HIS A 67 -10.55 -20.81 -16.46
C HIS A 67 -10.64 -20.74 -14.94
N LEU A 68 -11.30 -19.71 -14.43
CA LEU A 68 -11.59 -19.54 -13.01
C LEU A 68 -13.09 -19.79 -12.77
N PRO A 69 -13.46 -20.49 -11.69
CA PRO A 69 -14.87 -20.70 -11.37
C PRO A 69 -15.59 -19.37 -11.08
N PRO A 70 -16.89 -19.27 -11.40
CA PRO A 70 -17.68 -18.10 -11.04
C PRO A 70 -17.72 -17.94 -9.52
N GLY A 71 -17.65 -16.71 -9.02
CA GLY A 71 -17.64 -16.43 -7.57
C GLY A 71 -16.27 -15.98 -7.03
N ILE A 72 -15.19 -16.14 -7.80
CA ILE A 72 -13.90 -15.51 -7.48
C ILE A 72 -13.96 -14.02 -7.88
N LYS A 73 -13.62 -13.13 -6.95
CA LYS A 73 -13.37 -11.73 -7.32
C LYS A 73 -11.95 -11.60 -7.87
N ARG A 74 -11.83 -11.26 -9.14
CA ARG A 74 -10.53 -11.09 -9.83
C ARG A 74 -10.25 -9.61 -10.10
N TYR A 75 -9.04 -9.19 -9.78
CA TYR A 75 -8.51 -7.85 -10.02
C TYR A 75 -7.26 -7.95 -10.90
N ALA A 76 -7.38 -7.53 -12.16
CA ALA A 76 -6.25 -7.53 -13.11
C ALA A 76 -5.52 -6.17 -13.03
N ILE A 77 -4.30 -6.18 -12.50
CA ILE A 77 -3.51 -4.98 -12.25
C ILE A 77 -2.61 -4.68 -13.45
N ARG A 78 -2.90 -3.58 -14.14
CA ARG A 78 -2.00 -3.00 -15.13
C ARG A 78 -1.17 -1.89 -14.50
N SER A 79 0.15 -2.05 -14.49
CA SER A 79 1.04 -0.94 -14.14
C SER A 79 0.80 0.26 -15.08
N ARG A 80 0.86 1.48 -14.55
CA ARG A 80 0.81 2.70 -15.38
C ARG A 80 2.16 3.06 -16.01
N ILE A 81 3.23 2.45 -15.51
CA ILE A 81 4.56 2.49 -16.14
C ILE A 81 4.63 1.29 -17.07
N SER A 82 4.72 1.53 -18.38
CA SER A 82 4.57 0.51 -19.43
C SER A 82 5.52 -0.68 -19.34
N THR A 83 6.69 -0.51 -18.70
CA THR A 83 7.70 -1.55 -18.51
C THR A 83 7.59 -2.26 -17.17
N ALA A 84 6.77 -1.77 -16.24
CA ALA A 84 6.62 -2.35 -14.91
C ALA A 84 5.41 -3.29 -14.83
N LEU A 85 5.43 -4.21 -13.88
CA LEU A 85 4.44 -5.27 -13.71
C LEU A 85 4.00 -5.36 -12.24
N MET A 86 2.79 -5.86 -11.99
CA MET A 86 2.43 -6.37 -10.66
C MET A 86 3.14 -7.72 -10.49
N HIS A 87 4.33 -7.70 -9.88
CA HIS A 87 5.22 -8.85 -9.83
C HIS A 87 5.22 -9.57 -8.47
N ASN A 88 4.31 -9.24 -7.58
CA ASN A 88 4.16 -9.92 -6.29
C ASN A 88 3.81 -11.40 -6.50
N LYS A 89 4.28 -12.28 -5.59
CA LYS A 89 3.81 -13.66 -5.46
C LYS A 89 3.62 -13.97 -3.98
N PHE A 90 2.43 -13.70 -3.48
CA PHE A 90 2.05 -14.08 -2.13
C PHE A 90 0.59 -14.52 -2.05
N CYS A 91 0.26 -15.24 -0.99
CA CYS A 91 -1.09 -15.64 -0.65
C CYS A 91 -1.27 -15.53 0.86
N VAL A 92 -2.41 -15.01 1.30
CA VAL A 92 -2.83 -15.02 2.71
C VAL A 92 -4.06 -15.92 2.83
N ILE A 93 -3.97 -16.92 3.69
CA ILE A 93 -5.02 -17.88 3.98
C ILE A 93 -5.53 -17.64 5.41
N ASP A 94 -6.84 -17.49 5.54
CA ASP A 94 -7.58 -17.31 6.80
C ASP A 94 -6.97 -16.23 7.71
N GLU A 95 -6.43 -15.14 7.14
CA GLU A 95 -5.78 -14.05 7.89
C GLU A 95 -4.62 -14.51 8.81
N GLU A 96 -4.01 -15.68 8.55
CA GLU A 96 -3.10 -16.33 9.50
C GLU A 96 -1.91 -17.03 8.87
N THR A 97 -2.10 -17.64 7.69
CA THR A 97 -1.02 -18.31 6.96
C THR A 97 -0.63 -17.45 5.77
N VAL A 98 0.64 -17.07 5.71
CA VAL A 98 1.23 -16.33 4.60
C VAL A 98 2.14 -17.26 3.81
N LEU A 99 1.95 -17.27 2.49
CA LEU A 99 2.87 -17.87 1.53
C LEU A 99 3.48 -16.75 0.72
N THR A 100 4.80 -16.72 0.55
CA THR A 100 5.47 -15.74 -0.31
C THR A 100 6.75 -16.31 -0.90
N GLY A 101 7.20 -15.82 -2.04
CA GLY A 101 8.45 -16.29 -2.65
C GLY A 101 8.62 -15.85 -4.08
N SER A 102 9.49 -16.55 -4.81
CA SER A 102 9.72 -16.30 -6.23
C SER A 102 8.71 -17.05 -7.12
N TYR A 103 8.13 -18.15 -6.61
CA TYR A 103 7.27 -19.07 -7.35
C TYR A 103 5.99 -18.41 -7.88
N ASN A 104 5.89 -18.27 -9.21
CA ASN A 104 4.63 -17.91 -9.87
C ASN A 104 3.70 -19.12 -9.96
N TRP A 105 2.38 -18.91 -9.96
CA TRP A 105 1.40 -19.99 -10.04
C TRP A 105 1.13 -20.42 -11.49
N SER A 106 2.17 -20.38 -12.32
CA SER A 106 2.12 -20.54 -13.77
C SER A 106 2.57 -21.94 -14.21
N LYS A 107 2.23 -22.34 -15.44
CA LYS A 107 2.62 -23.65 -16.01
C LYS A 107 4.14 -23.89 -16.05
N LYS A 108 4.96 -22.83 -16.13
CA LYS A 108 6.42 -22.95 -16.26
C LYS A 108 7.15 -23.04 -14.92
N ALA A 109 6.53 -22.58 -13.83
CA ALA A 109 7.19 -22.47 -12.53
C ALA A 109 7.71 -23.81 -11.97
N PRO A 110 7.03 -24.96 -12.15
CA PRO A 110 7.58 -26.26 -11.72
C PRO A 110 8.90 -26.65 -12.40
N LEU A 111 9.24 -26.04 -13.53
CA LEU A 111 10.48 -26.31 -14.28
C LEU A 111 11.59 -25.30 -13.99
N SER A 112 11.35 -24.34 -13.08
CA SER A 112 12.28 -23.28 -12.71
C SER A 112 12.79 -23.49 -11.28
N PHE A 113 14.00 -23.01 -10.99
CA PHE A 113 14.53 -22.98 -9.64
C PHE A 113 13.87 -21.84 -8.87
N GLU A 114 12.90 -22.19 -8.05
CA GLU A 114 12.00 -21.26 -7.37
C GLU A 114 11.87 -21.68 -5.89
N ASN A 115 11.32 -20.79 -5.07
CA ASN A 115 11.05 -21.10 -3.68
C ASN A 115 9.76 -20.44 -3.19
N ILE A 116 9.21 -20.99 -2.10
CA ILE A 116 8.26 -20.30 -1.23
C ILE A 116 8.73 -20.37 0.22
N VAL A 117 8.33 -19.38 1.00
CA VAL A 117 8.36 -19.37 2.46
C VAL A 117 6.91 -19.38 2.93
N VAL A 118 6.61 -20.25 3.88
CA VAL A 118 5.31 -20.36 4.52
C VAL A 118 5.48 -19.97 5.98
N ALA A 119 4.70 -18.98 6.42
CA ALA A 119 4.64 -18.52 7.80
C ALA A 119 3.22 -18.71 8.33
N LYS A 120 3.07 -19.46 9.43
CA LYS A 120 1.79 -19.77 10.07
C LYS A 120 1.74 -19.18 11.48
N GLY A 121 0.63 -18.49 11.78
CA GLY A 121 0.41 -17.88 13.09
C GLY A 121 1.29 -16.65 13.32
N ASP A 122 1.71 -15.98 12.25
CA ASP A 122 2.33 -14.65 12.29
C ASP A 122 1.30 -13.63 11.80
N PHE A 123 0.50 -13.13 12.74
CA PHE A 123 -0.62 -12.25 12.44
C PHE A 123 -0.16 -10.86 12.00
N LEU A 124 0.98 -10.38 12.49
CA LEU A 124 1.55 -9.09 12.08
C LEU A 124 2.06 -9.14 10.64
N LEU A 125 2.69 -10.25 10.25
CA LEU A 125 3.06 -10.49 8.86
C LEU A 125 1.81 -10.60 7.96
N ALA A 126 0.80 -11.37 8.38
CA ALA A 126 -0.46 -11.49 7.65
C ALA A 126 -1.14 -10.13 7.45
N LYS A 127 -1.24 -9.31 8.50
CA LYS A 127 -1.75 -7.93 8.45
C LYS A 127 -0.99 -7.07 7.43
N SER A 128 0.33 -7.17 7.41
CA SER A 128 1.18 -6.40 6.49
C SER A 128 0.94 -6.78 5.02
N PHE A 129 0.83 -8.07 4.72
CA PHE A 129 0.50 -8.54 3.37
C PHE A 129 -0.94 -8.20 2.97
N LEU A 130 -1.90 -8.23 3.91
CA LEU A 130 -3.27 -7.81 3.67
C LEU A 130 -3.34 -6.32 3.33
N HIS A 131 -2.57 -5.46 4.01
CA HIS A 131 -2.47 -4.04 3.64
C HIS A 131 -2.01 -3.86 2.19
N GLU A 132 -0.94 -4.52 1.77
CA GLU A 132 -0.48 -4.48 0.37
C GLU A 132 -1.54 -5.03 -0.61
N PHE A 133 -2.26 -6.09 -0.23
CA PHE A 133 -3.32 -6.68 -1.04
C PHE A 133 -4.45 -5.67 -1.31
N TYR A 134 -4.96 -5.04 -0.25
CA TYR A 134 -6.05 -4.06 -0.37
C TYR A 134 -5.59 -2.71 -0.94
N ASP A 135 -4.31 -2.37 -0.81
CA ASP A 135 -3.70 -1.25 -1.55
C ASP A 135 -3.74 -1.49 -3.06
N LEU A 136 -3.43 -2.70 -3.53
CA LEU A 136 -3.51 -3.04 -4.95
C LEU A 136 -4.96 -3.06 -5.47
N ILE A 137 -5.93 -3.46 -4.65
CA ILE A 137 -7.36 -3.31 -4.97
C ILE A 137 -7.73 -1.84 -5.09
N SER A 138 -7.32 -0.99 -4.13
CA SER A 138 -7.56 0.45 -4.22
C SER A 138 -6.90 1.03 -5.48
N PHE A 139 -5.69 0.62 -5.84
CA PHE A 139 -5.05 1.02 -7.10
C PHE A 139 -5.86 0.60 -8.35
N TYR A 140 -6.48 -0.58 -8.32
CA TYR A 140 -7.33 -1.08 -9.41
C TYR A 140 -8.62 -0.26 -9.57
N GLU A 141 -9.30 -0.02 -8.46
CA GLU A 141 -10.61 0.65 -8.42
C GLU A 141 -10.51 2.14 -8.72
N ASN A 142 -9.47 2.80 -8.21
CA ASN A 142 -9.29 4.23 -8.35
C ASN A 142 -8.65 4.58 -9.69
N LYS A 143 -9.43 4.64 -10.77
CA LYS A 143 -8.99 5.33 -11.99
C LYS A 143 -9.01 6.83 -11.71
N SER A 144 -7.89 7.38 -11.20
CA SER A 144 -7.83 8.78 -10.77
C SER A 144 -8.35 9.73 -11.86
N ALA A 145 -9.39 10.50 -11.50
CA ALA A 145 -9.91 11.58 -12.33
C ALA A 145 -8.91 12.75 -12.42
N ASP A 146 -8.09 12.92 -11.38
CA ASP A 146 -7.12 13.99 -11.23
C ASP A 146 -5.74 13.56 -11.70
N LYS A 147 -5.47 13.78 -12.99
CA LYS A 147 -4.18 13.48 -13.59
C LYS A 147 -3.08 14.40 -13.04
N LEU A 148 -1.97 13.80 -12.62
CA LEU A 148 -0.73 14.54 -12.32
C LEU A 148 -0.34 15.44 -13.50
N GLN A 149 -0.04 16.69 -13.18
CA GLN A 149 0.39 17.68 -14.16
C GLN A 149 1.89 17.57 -14.42
N ARG A 150 2.38 18.31 -15.43
CA ARG A 150 3.82 18.42 -15.70
C ARG A 150 4.38 19.68 -15.07
N CYS A 151 5.52 19.53 -14.41
CA CYS A 151 6.31 20.63 -13.88
C CYS A 151 6.67 21.65 -14.98
N PRO A 152 6.41 22.95 -14.79
CA PRO A 152 6.80 23.99 -15.74
C PRO A 152 8.32 24.01 -16.01
N SER A 153 9.14 23.79 -14.98
CA SER A 153 10.59 23.93 -15.04
C SER A 153 11.32 22.71 -15.62
N CYS A 154 10.87 21.49 -15.30
CA CYS A 154 11.58 20.26 -15.72
C CYS A 154 10.72 19.26 -16.51
N ARG A 155 9.44 19.55 -16.74
CA ARG A 155 8.48 18.70 -17.45
C ARG A 155 8.24 17.30 -16.84
N SER A 156 8.86 16.97 -15.70
CA SER A 156 8.54 15.77 -14.94
C SER A 156 7.14 15.85 -14.33
N LEU A 157 6.56 14.71 -13.96
CA LEU A 157 5.28 14.69 -13.28
C LEU A 157 5.39 15.44 -11.94
N GLN A 158 4.34 16.17 -11.58
CA GLN A 158 4.23 16.84 -10.30
C GLN A 158 2.93 16.46 -9.60
N PHE A 159 3.00 16.41 -8.28
CA PHE A 159 1.89 16.09 -7.40
C PHE A 159 1.70 17.22 -6.39
N ASN A 160 0.45 17.43 -5.99
CA ASN A 160 0.12 18.38 -4.93
C ASN A 160 0.20 17.70 -3.57
N LEU A 161 1.00 18.28 -2.68
CA LEU A 161 1.30 17.84 -1.34
C LEU A 161 0.69 18.84 -0.35
N GLY A 162 -0.23 18.37 0.48
CA GLY A 162 -0.71 19.11 1.64
C GLY A 162 0.22 18.92 2.84
N ILE A 163 0.73 20.01 3.38
CA ILE A 163 1.52 20.03 4.62
C ILE A 163 0.62 20.54 5.73
N PHE A 164 0.47 19.74 6.78
CA PHE A 164 -0.25 20.19 7.97
C PHE A 164 0.63 21.15 8.78
N GLY A 165 0.13 22.37 8.98
CA GLY A 165 0.70 23.35 9.91
C GLY A 165 0.27 23.12 11.36
N ASN A 166 0.62 24.07 12.23
CA ASN A 166 0.21 24.07 13.63
C ASN A 166 -1.30 24.29 13.76
N GLU A 167 -1.92 23.59 14.72
CA GLU A 167 -3.34 23.74 15.01
C GLU A 167 -3.61 25.03 15.79
N SER A 168 -4.71 25.70 15.48
CA SER A 168 -5.16 26.87 16.24
C SER A 168 -6.68 26.95 16.34
N GLY A 169 -7.18 27.68 17.36
CA GLY A 169 -8.60 27.91 17.56
C GLY A 169 -9.33 26.86 18.43
N LEU A 170 -10.62 27.11 18.68
CA LEU A 170 -11.50 26.29 19.53
C LEU A 170 -11.90 24.94 18.91
N TYR A 171 -11.71 24.77 17.60
CA TYR A 171 -12.14 23.59 16.84
C TYR A 171 -10.98 22.79 16.23
N ASN A 172 -9.74 23.02 16.67
CA ASN A 172 -8.52 22.42 16.12
C ASN A 172 -8.48 22.51 14.58
N GLU A 173 -8.59 23.74 14.05
CA GLU A 173 -8.45 23.96 12.62
C GLU A 173 -7.00 23.71 12.22
N SER A 174 -6.79 22.73 11.35
CA SER A 174 -5.50 22.43 10.77
C SER A 174 -5.37 23.21 9.47
N LYS A 175 -4.46 24.18 9.44
CA LYS A 175 -4.03 24.80 8.20
C LYS A 175 -3.32 23.73 7.36
N VAL A 176 -3.81 23.51 6.14
CA VAL A 176 -3.17 22.64 5.15
C VAL A 176 -2.59 23.52 4.06
N ASP A 177 -1.27 23.57 4.04
CA ASP A 177 -0.54 24.32 3.04
C ASP A 177 -0.23 23.45 1.83
N ILE A 178 -0.59 23.89 0.63
CA ILE A 178 -0.59 23.05 -0.57
C ILE A 178 0.58 23.44 -1.46
N TRP A 179 1.45 22.47 -1.71
CA TRP A 179 2.64 22.60 -2.54
C TRP A 179 2.56 21.68 -3.75
N SER A 180 2.82 22.19 -4.94
CA SER A 180 3.06 21.36 -6.12
C SER A 180 4.54 20.98 -6.16
N VAL A 181 4.83 19.69 -6.04
CA VAL A 181 6.20 19.14 -6.00
C VAL A 181 6.42 18.22 -7.18
N CYS A 182 7.50 18.45 -7.95
CA CYS A 182 7.85 17.58 -9.07
C CYS A 182 8.74 16.40 -8.67
N VAL A 183 8.53 15.25 -9.30
CA VAL A 183 9.13 13.97 -8.88
C VAL A 183 10.63 13.89 -9.19
N ALA A 184 11.09 14.47 -10.30
CA ALA A 184 12.47 14.26 -10.75
C ALA A 184 13.50 15.17 -10.07
N LYS A 185 13.14 16.44 -9.85
CA LYS A 185 14.06 17.47 -9.33
C LYS A 185 13.57 18.14 -8.04
N HIS A 186 12.38 17.76 -7.56
CA HIS A 186 11.79 18.33 -6.36
C HIS A 186 11.66 19.86 -6.38
N HIS A 187 11.50 20.47 -7.56
CA HIS A 187 10.99 21.84 -7.64
C HIS A 187 9.64 21.91 -6.96
N ALA A 188 9.46 22.93 -6.13
CA ALA A 188 8.30 23.11 -5.28
C ALA A 188 7.72 24.51 -5.49
N HIS A 189 6.42 24.58 -5.72
CA HIS A 189 5.69 25.83 -5.85
C HIS A 189 4.49 25.80 -4.91
N HIS A 190 4.37 26.85 -4.10
CA HIS A 190 3.21 27.09 -3.27
C HIS A 190 1.98 27.33 -4.16
N VAL A 191 0.92 26.57 -3.93
CA VAL A 191 -0.33 26.60 -4.72
C VAL A 191 -1.41 27.39 -3.99
N GLY A 192 -1.46 27.26 -2.66
CA GLY A 192 -2.46 27.90 -1.84
C GLY A 192 -2.60 27.23 -0.48
N GLU A 193 -3.54 27.73 0.30
CA GLU A 193 -3.82 27.27 1.66
C GLU A 193 -5.29 26.92 1.78
N GLN A 194 -5.59 25.90 2.58
CA GLN A 194 -6.95 25.57 2.97
C GLN A 194 -7.01 25.24 4.46
N TYR A 195 -8.15 25.50 5.08
CA TYR A 195 -8.38 25.18 6.49
C TYR A 195 -9.25 23.94 6.57
N GLU A 196 -8.77 22.95 7.29
CA GLU A 196 -9.44 21.67 7.42
C GLU A 196 -9.76 21.38 8.89
N GLN A 197 -11.00 20.98 9.16
CA GLN A 197 -11.48 20.71 10.51
C GLN A 197 -11.32 19.23 10.88
N PHE A 198 -10.77 18.95 12.06
CA PHE A 198 -10.61 17.60 12.62
C PHE A 198 -9.81 16.62 11.76
N VAL A 199 -9.00 17.11 10.82
CA VAL A 199 -8.32 16.22 9.87
C VAL A 199 -7.25 15.34 10.53
N ARG A 200 -6.58 15.78 11.61
CA ARG A 200 -5.67 14.91 12.36
C ARG A 200 -6.39 13.73 13.02
N ALA A 201 -7.52 13.98 13.69
CA ALA A 201 -8.36 12.93 14.25
C ALA A 201 -8.92 11.98 13.17
N GLN A 202 -9.34 12.53 12.01
CA GLN A 202 -9.82 11.72 10.88
C GLN A 202 -8.71 10.89 10.22
N LEU A 203 -7.51 11.47 10.09
CA LEU A 203 -6.30 10.78 9.67
C LEU A 203 -5.77 9.84 10.77
N GLY A 204 -6.38 9.85 11.96
CA GLY A 204 -6.00 9.07 13.14
C GLY A 204 -4.58 9.31 13.62
N LEU A 205 -4.15 10.55 13.52
CA LEU A 205 -2.81 11.03 13.80
C LEU A 205 -2.60 11.36 15.28
N ASP A 206 -3.68 11.39 16.07
CA ASP A 206 -3.63 11.56 17.53
C ASP A 206 -3.38 10.22 18.27
N ASP A 207 -3.57 9.08 17.57
CA ASP A 207 -3.36 7.73 18.11
C ASP A 207 -1.91 7.24 17.85
N GLU A 208 -0.86 8.07 18.01
CA GLU A 208 0.55 7.61 17.88
C GLU A 208 1.03 6.78 19.09
N HIS A 209 0.15 5.97 19.69
CA HIS A 209 0.54 4.92 20.63
C HIS A 209 0.29 3.56 19.96
N GLU A 210 1.14 3.26 18.98
CA GLU A 210 1.36 1.88 18.54
C GLU A 210 2.05 1.15 19.69
N TYR A 211 1.27 0.61 20.63
CA TYR A 211 1.79 -0.40 21.54
C TYR A 211 2.22 -1.59 20.66
N GLU A 212 3.52 -1.71 20.40
CA GLU A 212 4.15 -2.92 19.89
C GLU A 212 4.00 -4.02 20.94
N CYS A 213 2.78 -4.53 21.10
CA CYS A 213 2.52 -5.72 21.88
C CYS A 213 2.88 -6.91 20.99
N ASN A 214 4.02 -7.54 21.27
CA ASN A 214 4.52 -8.67 20.49
C ASN A 214 3.69 -9.96 20.69
N ASP A 215 2.72 -9.97 21.62
CA ASP A 215 1.86 -11.11 21.96
C ASP A 215 0.38 -10.87 21.62
N LEU A 216 0.09 -10.17 20.52
CA LEU A 216 -1.30 -9.95 20.08
C LEU A 216 -1.88 -11.20 19.42
N ASP A 217 -3.07 -11.60 19.88
CA ASP A 217 -3.87 -12.64 19.24
C ASP A 217 -4.41 -12.18 17.87
N LYS A 218 -4.87 -13.16 17.06
CA LYS A 218 -5.41 -12.94 15.71
C LYS A 218 -6.52 -11.89 15.68
N GLU A 219 -7.45 -11.94 16.63
CA GLU A 219 -8.63 -11.07 16.64
C GLU A 219 -8.21 -9.62 16.90
N SER A 220 -7.32 -9.41 17.87
CA SER A 220 -6.76 -8.09 18.18
C SER A 220 -6.02 -7.48 16.99
N VAL A 221 -5.16 -8.25 16.32
CA VAL A 221 -4.42 -7.77 15.13
C VAL A 221 -5.35 -7.45 13.97
N MET A 222 -6.34 -8.32 13.70
CA MET A 222 -7.28 -8.10 12.60
C MET A 222 -8.29 -6.99 12.89
N ALA A 223 -8.63 -6.73 14.16
CA ALA A 223 -9.38 -5.54 14.54
C ALA A 223 -8.58 -4.26 14.29
N ALA A 224 -7.28 -4.25 14.63
CA ALA A 224 -6.40 -3.12 14.32
C ALA A 224 -6.27 -2.89 12.81
N PHE A 225 -6.05 -3.96 12.04
CA PHE A 225 -6.05 -3.91 10.58
C PHE A 225 -7.32 -3.27 10.01
N ARG A 226 -8.51 -3.71 10.44
CA ARG A 226 -9.79 -3.15 9.97
C ARG A 226 -9.93 -1.66 10.31
N ARG A 227 -9.54 -1.24 11.51
CA ARG A 227 -9.53 0.20 11.89
C ARG A 227 -8.61 1.01 11.00
N GLU A 228 -7.41 0.51 10.73
CA GLU A 228 -6.44 1.15 9.84
C GLU A 228 -6.95 1.25 8.41
N ARG A 229 -7.59 0.19 7.86
CA ARG A 229 -8.19 0.24 6.52
C ARG A 229 -9.31 1.25 6.42
N GLN A 230 -10.23 1.24 7.37
CA GLN A 230 -11.33 2.22 7.41
C GLN A 230 -10.82 3.66 7.53
N ARG A 231 -9.69 3.86 8.21
CA ARG A 231 -9.01 5.15 8.29
C ARG A 231 -8.48 5.53 6.91
N ILE A 232 -7.67 4.69 6.26
CA ILE A 232 -7.13 4.93 4.91
C ILE A 232 -8.25 5.26 3.91
N GLU A 233 -9.34 4.52 3.91
CA GLU A 233 -10.49 4.72 3.02
C GLU A 233 -11.19 6.06 3.25
N ARG A 234 -11.40 6.45 4.52
CA ARG A 234 -11.98 7.76 4.87
C ARG A 234 -11.13 8.90 4.37
N ILE A 235 -9.82 8.82 4.57
CA ILE A 235 -8.86 9.82 4.11
C ILE A 235 -8.89 9.93 2.59
N GLN A 236 -8.86 8.79 1.90
CA GLN A 236 -8.89 8.77 0.46
C GLN A 236 -10.20 9.36 -0.09
N ALA A 237 -11.35 8.99 0.49
CA ALA A 237 -12.64 9.56 0.10
C ALA A 237 -12.71 11.08 0.36
N TYR A 238 -12.08 11.55 1.44
CA TYR A 238 -12.01 12.98 1.78
C TYR A 238 -11.29 13.78 0.69
N PHE A 239 -10.05 13.40 0.37
CA PHE A 239 -9.21 14.13 -0.57
C PHE A 239 -9.64 13.95 -2.04
N LEU A 240 -10.24 12.80 -2.40
CA LEU A 240 -10.81 12.61 -3.74
C LEU A 240 -12.18 13.27 -3.91
N GLY A 241 -12.89 13.56 -2.81
CA GLY A 241 -14.21 14.18 -2.82
C GLY A 241 -14.19 15.71 -2.88
N HIS A 242 -13.12 16.34 -2.36
CA HIS A 242 -12.96 17.80 -2.36
C HIS A 242 -12.51 18.34 -3.73
N ARG A 243 -13.24 19.35 -4.24
CA ARG A 243 -13.10 19.83 -5.64
C ARG A 243 -12.40 21.19 -5.79
N SER A 244 -11.92 21.81 -4.71
CA SER A 244 -11.23 23.11 -4.80
C SER A 244 -9.80 22.95 -5.31
N LEU A 245 -9.03 22.04 -4.71
CA LEU A 245 -7.64 21.74 -5.06
C LEU A 245 -7.39 20.24 -4.94
N SER A 246 -6.87 19.62 -6.00
CA SER A 246 -6.55 18.18 -5.98
C SER A 246 -5.36 17.94 -5.06
N ILE A 247 -5.52 17.13 -4.01
CA ILE A 247 -4.44 16.75 -3.10
C ILE A 247 -4.10 15.29 -3.35
N HIS A 248 -2.84 15.05 -3.67
CA HIS A 248 -2.36 13.70 -4.02
C HIS A 248 -1.58 13.07 -2.87
N ALA A 249 -1.13 13.87 -1.90
CA ALA A 249 -0.48 13.38 -0.69
C ALA A 249 -0.59 14.39 0.44
N VAL A 250 -0.53 13.90 1.67
CA VAL A 250 -0.44 14.74 2.86
C VAL A 250 0.64 14.25 3.82
N GLY A 251 1.28 15.21 4.47
CA GLY A 251 2.37 14.94 5.39
C GLY A 251 2.66 16.13 6.30
N TRP A 252 3.76 16.01 7.03
CA TRP A 252 4.23 17.03 7.96
C TRP A 252 5.75 17.05 8.03
N VAL A 253 6.29 18.17 8.48
CA VAL A 253 7.72 18.33 8.73
C VAL A 253 8.06 17.69 10.06
N VAL A 254 9.02 16.76 10.07
CA VAL A 254 9.51 16.08 11.27
C VAL A 254 11.03 16.11 11.32
N PRO A 255 11.62 16.09 12.53
CA PRO A 255 13.06 15.90 12.69
C PRO A 255 13.53 14.58 12.04
N ASP A 256 14.60 14.60 11.26
CA ASP A 256 15.17 13.44 10.57
C ASP A 256 16.39 12.85 11.31
N ASN A 257 17.04 13.63 12.18
CA ASN A 257 18.24 13.23 12.92
C ASN A 257 18.14 13.51 14.44
N PHE A 258 16.96 13.33 15.02
CA PHE A 258 16.70 13.64 16.44
C PHE A 258 17.73 13.02 17.40
N ASN A 259 18.03 11.73 17.25
CA ASN A 259 19.01 11.05 18.11
C ASN A 259 20.41 11.66 17.94
N GLU A 260 20.85 11.93 16.71
CA GLU A 260 22.17 12.52 16.45
C GLU A 260 22.29 13.94 17.00
N HIS A 261 21.22 14.72 16.92
CA HIS A 261 21.16 16.07 17.46
C HIS A 261 21.32 16.07 18.98
N ILE A 262 20.60 15.18 19.67
CA ILE A 262 20.64 15.05 21.12
C ILE A 262 21.97 14.46 21.61
N GLU A 263 22.48 13.42 20.95
CA GLU A 263 23.68 12.71 21.40
C GLU A 263 24.99 13.42 21.04
N TRP A 264 25.04 14.06 19.86
CA TRP A 264 26.30 14.55 19.28
C TRP A 264 26.28 16.06 18.99
N GLY A 265 25.19 16.77 19.30
CA GLY A 265 25.07 18.21 19.08
C GLY A 265 25.09 18.63 17.61
N VAL A 266 24.83 17.70 16.69
CA VAL A 266 24.78 17.96 15.25
C VAL A 266 23.56 18.84 14.93
N GLU A 267 23.66 19.74 13.96
CA GLU A 267 22.53 20.59 13.54
C GLU A 267 21.29 19.75 13.19
N GLN A 268 20.11 20.19 13.67
CA GLN A 268 18.87 19.47 13.48
C GLN A 268 18.42 19.56 12.02
N ARG A 269 18.29 18.40 11.38
CA ARG A 269 17.78 18.23 10.03
C ARG A 269 16.32 17.81 10.10
N PHE A 270 15.56 18.25 9.12
CA PHE A 270 14.13 17.95 9.01
C PHE A 270 13.83 17.25 7.69
N SER A 271 12.69 16.57 7.65
CA SER A 271 12.17 15.94 6.44
C SER A 271 10.65 16.05 6.43
N VAL A 272 10.04 16.04 5.25
CA VAL A 272 8.59 15.90 5.13
C VAL A 272 8.24 14.41 5.14
N ARG A 273 7.57 13.94 6.19
CA ARG A 273 7.05 12.58 6.27
C ARG A 273 5.63 12.54 5.70
N ILE A 274 5.45 11.79 4.62
CA ILE A 274 4.14 11.63 3.98
C ILE A 274 3.36 10.53 4.72
N LYS A 275 2.20 10.90 5.25
CA LYS A 275 1.32 10.02 6.05
C LYS A 275 0.22 9.39 5.19
N TRP A 276 -0.23 10.08 4.15
CA TRP A 276 -1.14 9.53 3.15
C TRP A 276 -0.71 9.98 1.75
N ARG A 277 -0.95 9.14 0.76
CA ARG A 277 -0.77 9.43 -0.66
C ARG A 277 -1.82 8.69 -1.47
N ASP A 278 -2.28 9.30 -2.55
CA ASP A 278 -3.17 8.68 -3.50
C ASP A 278 -2.57 7.36 -3.97
N MET A 279 -3.31 6.28 -3.73
CA MET A 279 -2.89 4.92 -4.04
C MET A 279 -2.59 4.76 -5.53
N TYR A 280 -3.32 5.48 -6.40
CA TYR A 280 -3.08 5.48 -7.84
C TYR A 280 -1.68 5.99 -8.21
N TYR A 281 -1.09 6.86 -7.38
CA TYR A 281 0.24 7.45 -7.56
C TYR A 281 1.28 6.96 -6.55
N ARG A 282 1.02 5.89 -5.78
CA ARG A 282 1.92 5.36 -4.73
C ARG A 282 3.36 5.06 -5.18
N LYS A 283 3.57 4.68 -6.45
CA LYS A 283 4.91 4.42 -7.03
C LYS A 283 5.62 5.67 -7.55
N VAL A 284 4.89 6.78 -7.67
CA VAL A 284 5.38 8.07 -8.17
C VAL A 284 5.63 9.03 -7.02
N ILE A 285 4.73 9.05 -6.03
CA ILE A 285 4.82 9.91 -4.86
C ILE A 285 5.67 9.22 -3.79
N PRO A 286 6.78 9.82 -3.33
CA PRO A 286 7.63 9.21 -2.31
C PRO A 286 6.92 9.10 -0.96
N SER A 287 7.48 8.34 -0.02
CA SER A 287 7.00 8.29 1.37
C SER A 287 7.65 9.36 2.27
N ARG A 288 8.74 9.96 1.80
CA ARG A 288 9.49 11.00 2.52
C ARG A 288 10.18 11.93 1.52
N LEU A 289 10.25 13.22 1.85
CA LEU A 289 11.08 14.21 1.15
C LEU A 289 12.14 14.70 2.12
N HIS A 290 13.42 14.55 1.76
CA HIS A 290 14.54 14.91 2.62
C HIS A 290 15.01 16.35 2.35
N HIS A 291 15.57 16.96 3.39
CA HIS A 291 16.30 18.22 3.31
C HIS A 291 17.51 18.12 2.36
N GLY A 292 17.84 19.22 1.68
CA GLY A 292 18.97 19.34 0.75
C GLY A 292 18.66 18.88 -0.67
N ILE A 293 17.38 18.65 -1.01
CA ILE A 293 16.95 18.19 -2.32
C ILE A 293 15.96 19.17 -2.95
N GLY A 294 16.37 19.80 -4.06
CA GLY A 294 15.53 20.70 -4.83
C GLY A 294 15.02 21.88 -3.98
N ASP A 295 13.72 22.17 -4.06
CA ASP A 295 13.09 23.25 -3.31
C ASP A 295 12.38 22.75 -2.03
N VAL A 296 12.63 21.50 -1.61
CA VAL A 296 12.01 20.92 -0.39
C VAL A 296 12.38 21.72 0.86
N ASP A 297 13.57 22.30 0.89
CA ASP A 297 14.04 23.12 2.02
C ASP A 297 13.16 24.34 2.26
N ARG A 298 12.49 24.87 1.22
CA ARG A 298 11.52 25.95 1.37
C ARG A 298 10.27 25.48 2.09
N ILE A 299 9.75 24.30 1.72
CA ILE A 299 8.61 23.68 2.39
C ILE A 299 8.94 23.47 3.87
N ILE A 300 10.13 22.93 4.14
CA ILE A 300 10.61 22.69 5.50
C ILE A 300 10.71 23.99 6.29
N ALA A 301 11.39 25.01 5.76
CA ALA A 301 11.61 26.27 6.47
C ALA A 301 10.31 26.98 6.84
N GLU A 302 9.27 26.89 6.01
CA GLU A 302 7.96 27.51 6.27
C GLU A 302 7.11 26.74 7.31
N HIS A 303 7.47 25.49 7.63
CA HIS A 303 6.70 24.59 8.50
C HIS A 303 7.54 23.94 9.60
N GLN A 304 8.73 24.48 9.88
CA GLN A 304 9.49 24.09 11.07
C GLN A 304 8.69 24.49 12.32
N PRO A 305 8.58 23.58 13.31
CA PRO A 305 7.82 23.82 14.53
C PRO A 305 8.42 24.91 15.42
#